data_AF-A0A9E6D5N8-F1
#
_entry.id   AF-A0A9E6D5N8-F1
#
_cell.length_a   1.000
_cell.length_b   1.000
_cell.length_c   1.000
_cell.angle_alpha   90.00
_cell.angle_beta   90.00
_cell.angle_gamma   90.00
#
_symmetry.space_group_name_H-M   'P 1'
#
loop_
_entity.id
_entity.type
_entity.pdbx_description
1 polymer ?
#
loop_
_entity_poly.entity_id
_entity_poly.type
_entity_poly.pdbx_seq_one_letter_code
_entity_poly.pdbx_strand_id
1 'polypeptide(L)'
;MKFIYSFIVCFNVCCAFGQITPESEYYRRMDLGQELMYEGKYDAAQSEFLFVLENMAVIPTELAYFFGRNSFHLDAYKQSINWLNKYLQLKGAKGQYYDDAIQYLQFSEDKYMELQRNKTSVLSAYDLASLQYDCEGLDKMICPVCKGSGVIFRHGIFDTHYQTCPYSNGEGYLSCKNYNLFMMGILTPHDSLSR
;
A
#
# COMPACT_ATOMS: atom_id res chain seq x y z
N MET A 1 73.65 -15.97 44.31
CA MET A 1 72.60 -15.92 45.35
C MET A 1 71.68 -14.76 45.02
N LYS A 2 70.38 -15.08 44.84
CA LYS A 2 69.12 -14.31 45.08
C LYS A 2 69.27 -12.77 45.17
N PHE A 3 68.53 -11.95 44.42
CA PHE A 3 67.08 -11.81 44.52
C PHE A 3 66.46 -11.15 43.26
N ILE A 4 65.24 -11.61 43.00
CA ILE A 4 64.28 -11.20 41.98
C ILE A 4 63.81 -9.77 42.24
N TYR A 5 63.82 -8.91 41.23
CA TYR A 5 62.98 -7.70 41.19
C TYR A 5 61.99 -7.80 40.04
N SER A 6 60.83 -8.35 40.40
CA SER A 6 59.57 -8.16 39.70
C SER A 6 59.03 -6.79 40.11
N PHE A 7 58.81 -5.87 39.17
CA PHE A 7 57.86 -4.78 39.40
C PHE A 7 57.32 -4.22 38.07
N ILE A 8 56.16 -4.76 37.69
CA ILE A 8 55.02 -4.05 37.10
C ILE A 8 55.27 -3.29 35.79
N VAL A 9 55.14 -4.03 34.67
CA VAL A 9 54.70 -3.45 33.41
C VAL A 9 53.21 -3.15 33.56
N CYS A 10 52.87 -1.88 33.86
CA CYS A 10 51.52 -1.36 33.67
C CYS A 10 51.24 -1.34 32.16
N PHE A 11 50.81 -2.48 31.63
CA PHE A 11 50.15 -2.55 30.34
C PHE A 11 48.86 -1.73 30.51
N ASN A 12 48.91 -0.48 30.05
CA ASN A 12 47.73 0.37 29.91
C ASN A 12 46.80 -0.34 28.93
N VAL A 13 45.94 -1.21 29.47
CA VAL A 13 44.71 -1.63 28.81
C VAL A 13 43.84 -0.38 28.80
N CYS A 14 44.04 0.44 27.78
CA CYS A 14 43.09 1.47 27.41
C CYS A 14 41.86 0.70 26.89
N CYS A 15 40.94 0.35 27.79
CA CYS A 15 39.60 -0.08 27.42
C CYS A 15 38.94 1.11 26.72
N ALA A 16 39.09 1.19 25.40
CA ALA A 16 38.25 2.04 24.57
C ALA A 16 36.83 1.45 24.65
N PHE A 17 36.05 1.88 25.64
CA PHE A 17 34.61 1.79 25.57
C PHE A 17 34.18 2.73 24.44
N GLY A 18 34.11 2.21 23.21
CA GLY A 18 33.41 2.90 22.13
C GLY A 18 31.98 3.10 22.59
N GLN A 19 31.58 4.34 22.87
CA GLN A 19 30.20 4.67 23.17
C GLN A 19 29.39 4.43 21.89
N ILE A 20 28.49 3.45 21.94
CA ILE A 20 27.48 3.24 20.90
C ILE A 20 26.68 4.54 20.80
N THR A 21 26.73 5.20 19.64
CA THR A 21 25.94 6.42 19.44
C THR A 21 24.46 6.06 19.40
N PRO A 22 23.54 6.91 19.89
CA PRO A 22 22.11 6.64 19.84
C PRO A 22 21.61 6.30 18.43
N GLU A 23 22.19 6.94 17.41
CA GLU A 23 21.89 6.66 16.00
C GLU A 23 22.26 5.22 15.60
N SER A 24 23.40 4.70 16.04
CA SER A 24 23.81 3.32 15.76
C SER A 24 22.91 2.28 16.44
N GLU A 25 22.27 2.63 17.56
CA GLU A 25 21.28 1.77 18.18
C GLU A 25 20.04 1.61 17.29
N TYR A 26 19.53 2.69 16.71
CA TYR A 26 18.32 2.64 15.88
C TYR A 26 18.51 1.80 14.61
N TYR A 27 19.66 1.91 13.95
CA TYR A 27 19.99 1.05 12.81
C TYR A 27 20.07 -0.42 13.22
N ARG A 28 20.69 -0.73 14.37
CA ARG A 28 20.72 -2.11 14.90
C ARG A 28 19.31 -2.65 15.19
N ARG A 29 18.42 -1.82 15.73
CA ARG A 29 17.02 -2.19 16.00
C ARG A 29 16.24 -2.41 14.69
N MET A 30 16.50 -1.59 13.67
CA MET A 30 15.95 -1.79 12.32
C MET A 30 16.40 -3.12 11.71
N ASP A 31 17.69 -3.44 11.79
CA ASP A 31 18.25 -4.70 11.27
C ASP A 31 17.65 -5.91 12.01
N LEU A 32 17.50 -5.83 13.33
CA LEU A 32 16.81 -6.84 14.13
C LEU A 32 15.34 -7.01 13.70
N GLY A 33 14.62 -5.90 13.47
CA GLY A 33 13.25 -5.95 12.96
C GLY A 33 13.17 -6.61 11.60
N GLN A 34 14.14 -6.37 10.71
CA GLN A 34 14.25 -7.01 9.41
C GLN A 34 14.43 -8.53 9.55
N GLU A 35 15.34 -8.99 10.41
CA GLU A 35 15.55 -10.42 10.68
C GLU A 35 14.28 -11.08 11.21
N LEU A 36 13.64 -10.49 12.22
CA LEU A 36 12.39 -11.00 12.79
C LEU A 36 11.26 -11.07 11.76
N MET A 37 11.16 -10.09 10.87
CA MET A 37 10.19 -10.10 9.77
C MET A 37 10.46 -11.26 8.81
N TYR A 38 11.73 -11.51 8.43
CA TYR A 38 12.08 -12.65 7.57
C TYR A 38 11.84 -14.01 8.24
N GLU A 39 11.94 -14.08 9.56
CA GLU A 39 11.57 -15.26 10.35
C GLU A 39 10.04 -15.45 10.52
N GLY A 40 9.22 -14.52 10.03
CA GLY A 40 7.77 -14.56 10.17
C GLY A 40 7.26 -14.09 11.54
N LYS A 41 8.13 -13.51 12.38
CA LYS A 41 7.77 -12.97 13.70
C LYS A 41 7.30 -11.51 13.56
N TYR A 42 6.20 -11.32 12.86
CA TYR A 42 5.76 -10.00 12.40
C TYR A 42 5.40 -9.01 13.53
N ASP A 43 4.81 -9.47 14.64
CA ASP A 43 4.53 -8.62 15.81
C ASP A 43 5.80 -8.15 16.52
N ALA A 44 6.80 -9.03 16.61
CA ALA A 44 8.10 -8.69 17.19
C ALA A 44 8.82 -7.68 16.28
N ALA A 45 8.84 -7.94 14.97
CA ALA A 45 9.38 -7.00 13.99
C ALA A 45 8.68 -5.64 14.03
N GLN A 46 7.34 -5.63 14.19
CA GLN A 46 6.56 -4.40 14.32
C GLN A 46 7.01 -3.54 15.50
N SER A 47 7.27 -4.19 16.64
CA SER A 47 7.74 -3.51 17.85
C SER A 47 9.10 -2.85 17.63
N GLU A 48 10.01 -3.55 16.95
CA GLU A 48 11.32 -3.03 16.57
C GLU A 48 11.21 -1.83 15.63
N PHE A 49 10.38 -1.92 14.58
CA PHE A 49 10.23 -0.83 13.63
C PHE A 49 9.55 0.41 14.23
N LEU A 50 8.54 0.23 15.10
CA LEU A 50 7.92 1.34 15.81
C LEU A 50 8.91 2.07 16.71
N PHE A 51 9.75 1.32 17.44
CA PHE A 51 10.82 1.92 18.24
C PHE A 51 11.73 2.81 17.38
N VAL A 52 12.12 2.36 16.19
CA VAL A 52 12.96 3.14 15.28
C VAL A 52 12.22 4.40 14.80
N LEU A 53 10.95 4.29 14.41
CA LEU A 53 10.13 5.42 13.95
C LEU A 53 9.93 6.50 15.00
N GLU A 54 9.79 6.11 16.27
CA GLU A 54 9.56 7.04 17.38
C GLU A 54 10.82 7.81 17.79
N ASN A 55 12.01 7.24 17.53
CA ASN A 55 13.27 7.76 18.08
C ASN A 55 14.23 8.32 17.02
N MET A 56 14.02 8.06 15.72
CA MET A 56 14.85 8.62 14.65
C MET A 56 14.30 9.96 14.14
N ALA A 57 15.19 10.97 14.04
CA ALA A 57 14.85 12.26 13.44
C ALA A 57 14.66 12.18 11.91
N VAL A 58 15.37 11.28 11.23
CA VAL A 58 15.28 11.06 9.79
C VAL A 58 15.06 9.58 9.55
N ILE A 59 13.91 9.24 8.96
CA ILE A 59 13.52 7.85 8.72
C ILE A 59 14.33 7.30 7.53
N PRO A 60 15.09 6.19 7.72
CA PRO A 60 15.75 5.51 6.62
C PRO A 60 14.73 5.02 5.61
N THR A 61 15.03 5.16 4.31
CA THR A 61 14.08 4.76 3.29
C THR A 61 13.81 3.25 3.29
N GLU A 62 14.80 2.42 3.63
CA GLU A 62 14.62 0.97 3.69
C GLU A 62 13.62 0.56 4.79
N LEU A 63 13.54 1.34 5.89
CA LEU A 63 12.53 1.13 6.92
C LEU A 63 11.11 1.24 6.36
N ALA A 64 10.86 2.13 5.39
CA ALA A 64 9.56 2.23 4.75
C ALA A 64 9.18 0.95 4.00
N TYR A 65 10.13 0.28 3.35
CA TYR A 65 9.88 -1.02 2.73
C TYR A 65 9.61 -2.10 3.78
N PHE A 66 10.48 -2.24 4.79
CA PHE A 66 10.32 -3.28 5.82
C PHE A 66 9.03 -3.11 6.61
N PHE A 67 8.69 -1.88 7.01
CA PHE A 67 7.46 -1.58 7.71
C PHE A 67 6.23 -1.88 6.85
N GLY A 68 6.26 -1.51 5.57
CA GLY A 68 5.18 -1.80 4.63
C GLY A 68 4.96 -3.30 4.46
N ARG A 69 6.02 -4.05 4.17
CA ARG A 69 5.97 -5.51 4.03
C ARG A 69 5.51 -6.21 5.31
N ASN A 70 6.00 -5.79 6.47
CA ASN A 70 5.55 -6.34 7.75
C ASN A 70 4.07 -6.06 8.01
N SER A 71 3.61 -4.84 7.69
CA SER A 71 2.20 -4.45 7.82
C SER A 71 1.27 -5.31 6.96
N PHE A 72 1.71 -5.76 5.78
CA PHE A 72 0.94 -6.69 4.96
C PHE A 72 0.68 -8.01 5.70
N HIS A 73 1.71 -8.58 6.32
CA HIS A 73 1.61 -9.84 7.05
C HIS A 73 0.84 -9.75 8.38
N LEU A 74 0.65 -8.53 8.89
CA LEU A 74 -0.21 -8.24 10.04
C LEU A 74 -1.65 -7.89 9.64
N ASP A 75 -2.03 -8.13 8.38
CA ASP A 75 -3.31 -7.76 7.78
C ASP A 75 -3.63 -6.25 7.86
N ALA A 76 -2.64 -5.41 8.16
CA ALA A 76 -2.73 -3.96 8.21
C ALA A 76 -2.55 -3.36 6.80
N TYR A 77 -3.35 -3.85 5.84
CA TYR A 77 -3.15 -3.60 4.41
C TYR A 77 -3.11 -2.11 4.03
N LYS A 78 -3.93 -1.26 4.68
CA LYS A 78 -3.89 0.20 4.44
C LYS A 78 -2.54 0.82 4.84
N GLN A 79 -1.95 0.38 5.96
CA GLN A 79 -0.61 0.84 6.35
C GLN A 79 0.43 0.33 5.36
N SER A 80 0.36 -0.95 4.99
CA SER A 80 1.24 -1.53 3.97
C SER A 80 1.26 -0.70 2.69
N ILE A 81 0.09 -0.39 2.12
CA ILE A 81 -0.06 0.44 0.91
C ILE A 81 0.64 1.79 1.07
N ASN A 82 0.42 2.49 2.19
CA ASN A 82 0.99 3.82 2.41
C ASN A 82 2.52 3.78 2.46
N TRP A 83 3.09 2.83 3.20
CA TRP A 83 4.53 2.70 3.39
C TRP A 83 5.25 2.21 2.14
N LEU A 84 4.67 1.26 1.40
CA LEU A 84 5.24 0.78 0.13
C LEU A 84 5.20 1.86 -0.95
N ASN A 85 4.10 2.62 -1.06
CA ASN A 85 4.06 3.79 -1.93
C ASN A 85 5.13 4.82 -1.55
N LYS A 86 5.36 5.03 -0.25
CA LYS A 86 6.41 5.93 0.23
C LYS A 86 7.81 5.45 -0.17
N TYR A 87 8.09 4.15 -0.04
CA TYR A 87 9.35 3.57 -0.49
C TYR A 87 9.58 3.80 -1.99
N LEU A 88 8.58 3.46 -2.82
CA LEU A 88 8.64 3.63 -4.27
C LEU A 88 8.80 5.11 -4.67
N GLN A 89 8.15 6.04 -3.96
CA GLN A 89 8.32 7.48 -4.18
C GLN A 89 9.77 7.93 -3.91
N LEU A 90 10.40 7.41 -2.86
CA LEU A 90 11.73 7.86 -2.41
C LEU A 90 12.88 7.22 -3.21
N LYS A 91 12.75 5.93 -3.57
CA LYS A 91 13.82 5.18 -4.28
C LYS A 91 13.59 5.06 -5.78
N GLY A 92 12.33 5.03 -6.21
CA GLY A 92 11.96 4.68 -7.58
C GLY A 92 12.49 3.30 -8.00
N ALA A 93 12.66 3.11 -9.31
CA ALA A 93 13.12 1.85 -9.90
C ALA A 93 14.56 1.43 -9.55
N LYS A 94 15.31 2.25 -8.80
CA LYS A 94 16.68 1.95 -8.36
C LYS A 94 16.74 1.38 -6.94
N GLY A 95 15.60 1.25 -6.25
CA GLY A 95 15.54 0.66 -4.92
C GLY A 95 15.88 -0.82 -4.95
N GLN A 96 16.65 -1.29 -3.97
CA GLN A 96 17.03 -2.71 -3.85
C GLN A 96 15.82 -3.65 -3.69
N TYR A 97 14.70 -3.12 -3.19
CA TYR A 97 13.45 -3.86 -2.99
C TYR A 97 12.33 -3.41 -3.94
N TYR A 98 12.67 -2.82 -5.09
CA TYR A 98 11.67 -2.26 -6.01
C TYR A 98 10.62 -3.30 -6.46
N ASP A 99 11.07 -4.46 -6.95
CA ASP A 99 10.18 -5.50 -7.47
C ASP A 99 9.29 -6.07 -6.35
N ASP A 100 9.89 -6.38 -5.20
CA ASP A 100 9.17 -6.85 -4.01
C ASP A 100 8.15 -5.80 -3.53
N ALA A 101 8.52 -4.52 -3.52
CA ALA A 101 7.63 -3.45 -3.07
C ALA A 101 6.40 -3.31 -3.97
N ILE A 102 6.55 -3.45 -5.30
CA ILE A 102 5.42 -3.48 -6.23
C ILE A 102 4.53 -4.70 -5.96
N GLN A 103 5.13 -5.87 -5.79
CA GLN A 103 4.38 -7.10 -5.54
C GLN A 103 3.56 -7.01 -4.26
N TYR A 104 4.18 -6.61 -3.14
CA TYR A 104 3.48 -6.47 -1.87
C TYR A 104 2.46 -5.32 -1.90
N LEU A 105 2.69 -4.26 -2.68
CA LEU A 105 1.72 -3.19 -2.85
C LEU A 105 0.46 -3.73 -3.54
N GLN A 106 0.61 -4.48 -4.64
CA GLN A 106 -0.51 -5.12 -5.33
C GLN A 106 -1.27 -6.07 -4.41
N PHE A 107 -0.57 -6.94 -3.67
CA PHE A 107 -1.20 -7.85 -2.72
C PHE A 107 -1.97 -7.11 -1.63
N SER A 108 -1.42 -6.01 -1.13
CA SER A 108 -2.06 -5.19 -0.10
C SER A 108 -3.30 -4.47 -0.64
N GLU A 109 -3.26 -3.94 -1.86
CA GLU A 109 -4.40 -3.31 -2.52
C GLU A 109 -5.54 -4.31 -2.75
N ASP A 110 -5.22 -5.49 -3.29
CA ASP A 110 -6.20 -6.55 -3.52
C ASP A 110 -6.89 -6.98 -2.23
N LYS A 111 -6.10 -7.23 -1.17
CA LYS A 111 -6.61 -7.62 0.14
C LYS A 111 -7.40 -6.50 0.81
N TYR A 112 -6.95 -5.26 0.70
CA TYR A 112 -7.71 -4.12 1.21
C TYR A 112 -9.07 -4.00 0.51
N MET A 113 -9.12 -4.17 -0.81
CA MET A 113 -10.37 -4.14 -1.58
C MET A 113 -11.29 -5.32 -1.28
N GLU A 114 -10.74 -6.51 -1.05
CA GLU A 114 -11.48 -7.68 -0.55
C GLU A 114 -12.14 -7.37 0.80
N LEU A 115 -11.41 -6.79 1.76
CA LEU A 115 -11.97 -6.40 3.05
C LEU A 115 -13.08 -5.34 2.92
N GLN A 116 -12.93 -4.37 2.02
CA GLN A 116 -13.98 -3.39 1.78
C GLN A 116 -15.24 -4.06 1.23
N ARG A 117 -15.10 -4.94 0.24
CA ARG A 117 -16.21 -5.71 -0.32
C ARG A 117 -16.90 -6.57 0.73
N ASN A 118 -16.14 -7.20 1.63
CA ASN A 118 -16.69 -8.04 2.69
C ASN A 118 -17.40 -7.22 3.79
N LYS A 119 -16.90 -6.01 4.12
CA LYS A 119 -17.64 -5.08 4.98
C LYS A 119 -18.96 -4.65 4.35
N THR A 120 -18.99 -4.47 3.03
CA THR A 120 -20.21 -4.22 2.28
C THR A 120 -21.11 -5.47 2.18
N SER A 121 -20.56 -6.69 2.15
CA SER A 121 -21.33 -7.94 2.04
C SER A 121 -22.06 -8.35 3.33
N VAL A 122 -21.54 -7.98 4.51
CA VAL A 122 -22.27 -8.12 5.79
C VAL A 122 -23.48 -7.18 5.84
N LEU A 123 -23.47 -6.08 5.08
CA LEU A 123 -24.63 -5.21 4.85
C LEU A 123 -25.50 -5.67 3.66
N SER A 124 -25.08 -6.67 2.88
CA SER A 124 -25.65 -6.93 1.54
C SER A 124 -26.76 -8.00 1.48
N ALA A 125 -27.19 -8.58 2.60
CA ALA A 125 -28.35 -9.47 2.57
C ALA A 125 -29.68 -8.75 2.85
N TYR A 126 -29.66 -7.56 3.48
CA TYR A 126 -30.87 -6.84 3.88
C TYR A 126 -31.06 -5.48 3.18
N ASP A 127 -30.00 -4.85 2.65
CA ASP A 127 -30.04 -3.44 2.19
C ASP A 127 -29.72 -3.17 0.71
N LEU A 128 -29.46 -4.18 -0.14
CA LEU A 128 -29.20 -3.90 -1.57
C LEU A 128 -30.41 -3.31 -2.31
N ALA A 129 -31.61 -3.47 -1.76
CA ALA A 129 -32.83 -2.89 -2.30
C ALA A 129 -33.10 -1.45 -1.81
N SER A 130 -32.42 -0.99 -0.75
CA SER A 130 -32.69 0.29 -0.07
C SER A 130 -31.60 1.36 -0.30
N LEU A 131 -30.39 0.99 -0.72
CA LEU A 131 -29.29 1.91 -0.99
C LEU A 131 -29.40 2.53 -2.40
N GLN A 132 -30.23 3.56 -2.52
CA GLN A 132 -30.07 4.56 -3.57
C GLN A 132 -28.86 5.43 -3.19
N TYR A 133 -27.81 5.38 -4.01
CA TYR A 133 -26.68 6.32 -3.97
C TYR A 133 -27.23 7.74 -4.05
N ASP A 134 -27.01 8.51 -2.98
CA ASP A 134 -27.32 9.92 -2.93
C ASP A 134 -26.32 10.66 -3.83
N CYS A 135 -26.82 11.26 -4.91
CA CYS A 135 -26.00 12.01 -5.85
C CYS A 135 -25.68 13.43 -5.34
N GLU A 136 -25.90 13.72 -4.05
CA GLU A 136 -25.55 14.99 -3.38
C GLU A 136 -26.15 16.21 -4.10
N GLY A 137 -27.33 16.06 -4.70
CA GLY A 137 -28.00 17.10 -5.47
C GLY A 137 -27.49 17.31 -6.90
N LEU A 138 -26.59 16.44 -7.40
CA LEU A 138 -26.13 16.48 -8.78
C LEU A 138 -27.14 15.80 -9.72
N ASP A 139 -27.54 16.52 -10.78
CA ASP A 139 -28.44 16.00 -11.80
C ASP A 139 -27.78 14.93 -12.70
N LYS A 140 -26.46 15.00 -12.84
CA LYS A 140 -25.67 14.13 -13.71
C LYS A 140 -24.38 13.67 -13.01
N MET A 141 -24.12 12.38 -13.09
CA MET A 141 -22.92 11.72 -12.59
C MET A 141 -22.03 11.31 -13.75
N ILE A 142 -20.71 11.38 -13.58
CA ILE A 142 -19.76 10.92 -14.61
C ILE A 142 -20.02 9.43 -14.86
N CYS A 143 -20.18 9.04 -16.14
CA CYS A 143 -20.39 7.66 -16.51
C CYS A 143 -19.12 6.84 -16.20
N PRO A 144 -19.21 5.80 -15.33
CA PRO A 144 -18.02 5.02 -14.95
C PRO A 144 -17.36 4.29 -16.12
N VAL A 145 -18.13 3.97 -17.17
CA VAL A 145 -17.68 3.18 -18.32
C VAL A 145 -16.76 3.98 -19.24
N CYS A 146 -17.17 5.18 -19.64
CA CYS A 146 -16.40 6.05 -20.53
C CYS A 146 -15.65 7.17 -19.79
N LYS A 147 -15.76 7.23 -18.46
CA LYS A 147 -15.08 8.21 -17.60
C LYS A 147 -15.31 9.66 -18.04
N GLY A 148 -16.52 9.99 -18.47
CA GLY A 148 -16.87 11.35 -18.93
C GLY A 148 -16.58 11.63 -20.41
N SER A 149 -15.87 10.75 -21.12
CA SER A 149 -15.49 11.02 -22.51
C SER A 149 -16.62 10.79 -23.52
N GLY A 150 -17.69 10.10 -23.12
CA GLY A 150 -18.78 9.72 -24.03
C GLY A 150 -18.43 8.60 -25.01
N VAL A 151 -17.16 8.20 -25.09
CA VAL A 151 -16.67 7.15 -26.00
C VAL A 151 -15.89 6.09 -25.23
N ILE A 152 -15.94 4.85 -25.70
CA ILE A 152 -15.07 3.78 -25.26
C ILE A 152 -14.09 3.50 -26.39
N PHE A 153 -12.80 3.45 -26.07
CA PHE A 153 -11.76 3.11 -27.03
C PHE A 153 -11.27 1.69 -26.78
N ARG A 154 -11.07 0.93 -27.87
CA ARG A 154 -10.48 -0.41 -27.84
C ARG A 154 -9.27 -0.40 -28.75
N HIS A 155 -8.12 -0.76 -28.20
CA HIS A 155 -6.88 -0.91 -28.97
C HIS A 155 -6.95 -2.23 -29.75
N GLY A 156 -6.98 -2.15 -31.08
CA GLY A 156 -6.82 -3.27 -31.99
C GLY A 156 -5.35 -3.46 -32.38
N ILE A 157 -5.09 -4.49 -33.19
CA ILE A 157 -3.73 -4.83 -33.65
C ILE A 157 -3.17 -3.77 -34.61
N PHE A 158 -4.04 -3.04 -35.31
CA PHE A 158 -3.64 -2.05 -36.34
C PHE A 158 -4.17 -0.63 -36.09
N ASP A 159 -5.22 -0.46 -35.27
CA ASP A 159 -5.83 0.85 -35.03
C ASP A 159 -6.59 0.88 -33.68
N THR A 160 -6.91 2.09 -33.21
CA THR A 160 -7.78 2.34 -32.05
C THR A 160 -9.22 2.53 -32.51
N HIS A 161 -10.10 1.60 -32.15
CA HIS A 161 -11.51 1.71 -32.45
C HIS A 161 -12.24 2.50 -31.36
N TYR A 162 -12.83 3.62 -31.74
CA TYR A 162 -13.71 4.42 -30.90
C TYR A 162 -15.15 4.00 -31.12
N GLN A 163 -15.85 3.69 -30.03
CA GLN A 163 -17.27 3.40 -30.04
C GLN A 163 -17.98 4.36 -29.08
N THR A 164 -19.16 4.84 -29.45
CA THR A 164 -20.02 5.60 -28.53
C THR A 164 -20.29 4.77 -27.28
N CYS A 165 -20.20 5.38 -26.10
CA CYS A 165 -20.49 4.70 -24.84
C CYS A 165 -21.98 4.31 -24.82
N PRO A 166 -22.31 3.02 -24.73
CA PRO A 166 -23.68 2.55 -24.86
C PRO A 166 -24.53 2.80 -23.61
N TYR A 167 -23.88 3.17 -22.49
CA TYR A 167 -24.57 3.49 -21.23
C TYR A 167 -24.90 4.97 -21.10
N SER A 168 -24.00 5.85 -21.55
CA SER A 168 -24.22 7.31 -21.55
C SER A 168 -24.73 7.85 -22.88
N ASN A 169 -24.93 7.00 -23.89
CA ASN A 169 -25.31 7.37 -25.25
C ASN A 169 -24.46 8.54 -25.81
N GLY A 170 -23.14 8.48 -25.63
CA GLY A 170 -22.24 9.54 -26.10
C GLY A 170 -22.12 10.77 -25.19
N GLU A 171 -22.96 10.93 -24.16
CA GLU A 171 -22.92 12.15 -23.32
C GLU A 171 -21.75 12.16 -22.33
N GLY A 172 -21.22 11.01 -21.94
CA GLY A 172 -20.20 10.92 -20.89
C GLY A 172 -20.75 10.89 -19.47
N TYR A 173 -22.05 11.15 -19.30
CA TYR A 173 -22.72 11.23 -17.99
C TYR A 173 -23.95 10.32 -17.92
N LEU A 174 -24.33 9.93 -16.70
CA LEU A 174 -25.57 9.24 -16.38
C LEU A 174 -26.43 10.14 -15.48
N SER A 175 -27.75 10.09 -15.62
CA SER A 175 -28.63 10.68 -14.61
C SER A 175 -28.41 9.99 -13.26
N CYS A 176 -28.70 10.66 -12.14
CA CYS A 176 -28.59 10.04 -10.82
C CYS A 176 -29.35 8.69 -10.75
N LYS A 177 -30.53 8.61 -11.38
CA LYS A 177 -31.30 7.36 -11.51
C LYS A 177 -30.53 6.29 -12.28
N ASN A 178 -30.01 6.59 -13.46
CA ASN A 178 -29.30 5.61 -14.29
C ASN A 178 -27.97 5.20 -13.65
N TYR A 179 -27.30 6.14 -12.97
CA TYR A 179 -26.11 5.84 -12.18
C TYR A 179 -26.42 4.83 -11.08
N ASN A 180 -27.52 5.01 -10.35
CA ASN A 180 -27.99 4.05 -9.36
C ASN A 180 -28.29 2.67 -9.95
N LEU A 181 -29.02 2.61 -11.08
CA LEU A 181 -29.27 1.35 -11.80
C LEU A 181 -27.97 0.68 -12.28
N PHE A 182 -26.98 1.47 -12.67
CA PHE A 182 -25.66 0.98 -13.08
C PHE A 182 -24.91 0.37 -11.89
N MET A 183 -24.92 1.05 -10.73
CA MET A 183 -24.31 0.55 -9.50
C MET A 183 -24.98 -0.74 -9.00
N MET A 184 -26.28 -0.89 -9.25
CA MET A 184 -27.05 -2.11 -8.96
C MET A 184 -26.84 -3.23 -10.00
N GLY A 185 -26.10 -2.97 -11.09
CA GLY A 185 -25.84 -3.95 -12.15
C GLY A 185 -27.04 -4.26 -13.06
N ILE A 186 -28.11 -3.47 -12.99
CA ILE A 186 -29.37 -3.69 -13.75
C ILE A 186 -29.54 -2.70 -14.91
N LEU A 187 -28.67 -1.70 -15.06
CA LEU A 187 -28.70 -0.80 -16.20
C LEU A 187 -28.29 -1.55 -17.48
N THR A 188 -29.20 -1.62 -18.45
CA THR A 188 -28.94 -2.21 -19.76
C THR A 188 -28.33 -1.19 -20.73
N PRO A 189 -27.37 -1.59 -21.58
CA PRO A 189 -26.84 -0.71 -22.62
C PRO A 189 -27.92 -0.35 -23.65
N HIS A 190 -27.97 0.91 -24.08
CA HIS A 190 -28.93 1.40 -25.07
C HIS A 190 -28.74 0.78 -26.46
N ASP A 191 -27.52 0.40 -26.82
CA ASP A 191 -27.17 -0.18 -28.13
C ASP A 191 -27.52 -1.67 -28.28
N SER A 192 -28.30 -2.26 -27.36
CA SER A 192 -28.72 -3.66 -27.45
C SER A 192 -29.90 -3.92 -28.40
N LEU A 193 -30.42 -2.88 -29.08
CA LEU A 193 -31.57 -2.98 -30.00
C LEU A 193 -31.32 -2.43 -31.42
N SER A 194 -30.07 -2.23 -31.84
CA SER A 194 -29.72 -1.78 -33.19
C SER A 194 -28.65 -2.65 -33.85
N ARG A 195 -28.90 -3.97 -33.92
CA ARG A 195 -28.36 -4.86 -34.97
C ARG A 195 -29.38 -5.92 -35.34
#